data_AF-A0A8J2XMY8-F1
#
_entry.id   AF-A0A8J2XMY8-F1
#
_cell.length_a   1.000
_cell.length_b   1.000
_cell.length_c   1.000
_cell.angle_alpha   90.00
_cell.angle_beta   90.00
_cell.angle_gamma   90.00
#
_symmetry.space_group_name_H-M   'P 1'
#
loop_
_entity.id
_entity.type
_entity.pdbx_description
1 polymer ?
#
loop_
_entity_poly.entity_id
_entity_poly.type
_entity_poly.pdbx_seq_one_letter_code
_entity_poly.pdbx_strand_id
1 'polypeptide(L)'
;MSVLTKTLAIGAAVSISLISVPAAQAASVDQVLTSVCEYTAQNDKSRVRKALKNASLRLRDIYDGFECNGMSLLRFAMDKNAHETGEFIAKKLSKKILSAPEKDGQTITQWAEANGHGGSATVAAIQSRIN
;
A
#
# COMPACT_ATOMS: atom_id res chain seq x y z
N MET A 1 28.33 38.38 -64.50
CA MET A 1 26.97 38.34 -65.08
C MET A 1 26.44 36.94 -64.79
N SER A 2 25.41 36.68 -63.99
CA SER A 2 24.30 37.52 -63.59
C SER A 2 23.57 36.91 -62.37
N VAL A 3 23.14 37.82 -61.49
CA VAL A 3 22.03 37.82 -60.52
C VAL A 3 21.91 36.76 -59.41
N LEU A 4 22.03 37.28 -58.18
CA LEU A 4 21.18 36.96 -57.04
C LEU A 4 19.69 37.13 -57.39
N THR A 5 18.82 36.23 -56.91
CA THR A 5 17.41 36.58 -56.68
C THR A 5 16.88 35.85 -55.45
N LYS A 6 16.44 36.63 -54.46
CA LYS A 6 15.78 36.20 -53.23
C LYS A 6 14.33 35.80 -53.55
N THR A 7 13.80 34.77 -52.89
CA THR A 7 12.36 34.78 -52.55
C THR A 7 12.10 33.99 -51.27
N LEU A 8 11.55 34.71 -50.29
CA LEU A 8 11.01 34.20 -49.04
C LEU A 8 9.86 33.22 -49.33
N ALA A 9 9.83 32.11 -48.60
CA ALA A 9 8.59 31.43 -48.26
C ALA A 9 8.62 31.13 -46.75
N ILE A 10 8.08 32.05 -45.96
CA ILE A 10 7.81 31.84 -44.53
C ILE A 10 6.57 30.95 -44.46
N GLY A 11 6.79 29.63 -44.41
CA GLY A 11 5.74 28.69 -44.05
C GLY A 11 5.50 28.78 -42.54
N ALA A 12 4.45 29.48 -42.12
CA ALA A 12 4.01 29.45 -40.74
C ALA A 12 3.37 28.08 -40.46
N ALA A 13 4.17 27.13 -39.97
CA ALA A 13 3.67 25.87 -39.45
C ALA A 13 2.91 26.14 -38.14
N VAL A 14 1.60 25.94 -38.15
CA VAL A 14 0.77 25.97 -36.93
C VAL A 14 1.07 24.68 -36.15
N SER A 15 1.93 24.79 -35.14
CA SER A 15 2.20 23.72 -34.19
C SER A 15 0.97 23.53 -33.28
N ILE A 16 0.11 22.56 -33.61
CA ILE A 16 -0.95 22.11 -32.70
C ILE A 16 -0.27 21.33 -31.58
N SER A 17 -0.01 21.99 -30.45
CA SER A 17 0.43 21.33 -29.22
C SER A 17 -0.70 20.45 -28.72
N LEU A 18 -0.62 19.15 -28.99
CA LEU A 18 -1.48 18.15 -28.36
C LEU A 18 -1.15 18.15 -26.86
N ILE A 19 -2.05 18.70 -26.06
CA ILE A 19 -1.97 18.63 -24.59
C ILE A 19 -2.29 17.17 -24.23
N SER A 20 -1.25 16.36 -24.06
CA SER A 20 -1.38 15.00 -23.53
C SER A 20 -1.89 15.07 -22.10
N VAL A 21 -3.20 14.89 -21.91
CA VAL A 21 -3.76 14.67 -20.57
C VAL A 21 -3.24 13.31 -20.11
N PRO A 22 -2.52 13.20 -18.98
CA PRO A 22 -2.14 11.89 -18.47
C PRO A 22 -3.41 11.13 -18.13
N ALA A 23 -3.70 10.08 -18.90
CA ALA A 23 -4.72 9.13 -18.51
C ALA A 23 -4.30 8.58 -17.14
N ALA A 24 -5.17 8.67 -16.14
CA ALA A 24 -4.91 8.04 -14.85
C ALA A 24 -4.79 6.52 -15.07
N GLN A 25 -3.57 5.99 -15.14
CA GLN A 25 -3.36 4.54 -15.17
C GLN A 25 -3.85 3.99 -13.83
N ALA A 26 -4.76 3.03 -13.88
CA ALA A 26 -5.07 2.22 -12.72
C ALA A 26 -3.78 1.51 -12.28
N ALA A 27 -3.39 1.68 -11.01
CA ALA A 27 -2.26 0.95 -10.45
C ALA A 27 -2.59 -0.56 -10.45
N SER A 28 -1.59 -1.38 -10.79
CA SER A 28 -1.70 -2.84 -10.62
C SER A 28 -1.85 -3.20 -9.14
N VAL A 29 -2.44 -4.37 -8.86
CA VAL A 29 -2.60 -4.86 -7.48
C VAL A 29 -1.25 -4.92 -6.77
N ASP A 30 -0.20 -5.43 -7.43
CA ASP A 30 1.14 -5.52 -6.85
C ASP A 30 1.69 -4.15 -6.43
N GLN A 31 1.54 -3.12 -7.26
CA GLN A 31 1.96 -1.75 -6.92
C GLN A 31 1.19 -1.19 -5.71
N VAL A 32 -0.10 -1.51 -5.60
CA VAL A 32 -0.92 -1.11 -4.44
C VAL A 32 -0.41 -1.81 -3.18
N LEU A 33 -0.11 -3.11 -3.26
CA LEU A 33 0.40 -3.90 -2.16
C LEU A 33 1.80 -3.42 -1.69
N THR A 34 2.70 -3.11 -2.62
CA THR A 34 3.99 -2.45 -2.30
C THR A 34 3.77 -1.13 -1.58
N SER A 35 2.84 -0.30 -2.06
CA SER A 35 2.51 0.97 -1.43
C SER A 35 1.92 0.78 -0.04
N VAL A 36 1.10 -0.26 0.17
CA VAL A 36 0.55 -0.61 1.50
C VAL A 36 1.66 -0.99 2.47
N CYS A 37 2.68 -1.77 2.05
CA CYS A 37 3.84 -2.04 2.91
C CYS A 37 4.58 -0.75 3.27
N GLU A 38 4.87 0.10 2.29
CA GLU A 38 5.60 1.36 2.51
C GLU A 38 4.85 2.28 3.48
N TYR A 39 3.56 2.52 3.24
CA TYR A 39 2.73 3.34 4.12
C TYR A 39 2.57 2.72 5.51
N THR A 40 2.58 1.39 5.62
CA THR A 40 2.58 0.72 6.92
C THR A 40 3.89 0.94 7.65
N ALA A 41 5.05 0.85 6.99
CA ALA A 41 6.35 1.13 7.61
C ALA A 41 6.45 2.57 8.13
N GLN A 42 5.79 3.51 7.44
CA GLN A 42 5.70 4.91 7.85
C GLN A 42 4.59 5.19 8.89
N ASN A 43 3.87 4.16 9.34
CA ASN A 43 2.69 4.27 10.19
C ASN A 43 1.60 5.24 9.66
N ASP A 44 1.47 5.40 8.34
CA ASP A 44 0.47 6.26 7.70
C ASP A 44 -0.83 5.49 7.40
N LYS A 45 -1.65 5.34 8.44
CA LYS A 45 -3.00 4.72 8.37
C LYS A 45 -3.85 5.34 7.26
N SER A 46 -3.75 6.65 7.04
CA SER A 46 -4.59 7.37 6.08
C SER A 46 -4.25 6.98 4.65
N ARG A 47 -2.97 6.86 4.32
CA ARG A 47 -2.52 6.39 3.01
C ARG A 47 -2.79 4.91 2.79
N VAL A 48 -2.59 4.05 3.79
CA VAL A 48 -3.01 2.63 3.71
C VAL A 48 -4.50 2.53 3.36
N ARG A 49 -5.35 3.23 4.12
CA ARG A 49 -6.80 3.25 3.87
C ARG A 49 -7.13 3.78 2.47
N LYS A 50 -6.45 4.83 2.00
CA LYS A 50 -6.69 5.42 0.67
C LYS A 50 -6.25 4.49 -0.46
N ALA A 51 -5.08 3.86 -0.34
CA ALA A 51 -4.56 2.91 -1.32
C ALA A 51 -5.52 1.73 -1.52
N LEU A 52 -5.94 1.10 -0.41
CA LEU A 52 -6.91 0.00 -0.43
C LEU A 52 -8.26 0.44 -1.03
N LYS A 53 -8.78 1.61 -0.64
CA LYS A 53 -10.04 2.15 -1.16
C LYS A 53 -9.98 2.39 -2.67
N ASN A 54 -8.91 3.01 -3.15
CA ASN A 54 -8.74 3.34 -4.57
C ASN A 54 -8.64 2.09 -5.44
N ALA A 55 -8.08 1.01 -4.90
CA ALA A 55 -7.96 -0.28 -5.56
C ALA A 55 -9.15 -1.22 -5.30
N SER A 56 -10.18 -0.77 -4.57
CA SER A 56 -11.32 -1.59 -4.14
C SER A 56 -10.91 -2.89 -3.41
N LEU A 57 -9.78 -2.86 -2.71
CA LEU A 57 -9.26 -4.01 -1.96
C LEU A 57 -9.76 -4.00 -0.52
N ARG A 58 -10.13 -5.17 0.00
CA ARG A 58 -10.50 -5.37 1.40
C ARG A 58 -9.42 -6.22 2.06
N LEU A 59 -8.84 -5.73 3.17
CA LEU A 59 -7.77 -6.44 3.88
C LEU A 59 -8.12 -7.91 4.19
N ARG A 60 -9.35 -8.17 4.64
CA ARG A 60 -9.80 -9.53 4.96
C ARG A 60 -9.78 -10.53 3.78
N ASP A 61 -9.76 -10.04 2.54
CA ASP A 61 -9.76 -10.88 1.35
C ASP A 61 -8.34 -11.20 0.88
N ILE A 62 -7.37 -10.33 1.21
CA ILE A 62 -6.00 -10.41 0.68
C ILE A 62 -4.96 -10.77 1.75
N TYR A 63 -5.33 -10.72 3.03
CA TYR A 63 -4.38 -10.80 4.15
C TYR A 63 -3.50 -12.05 4.13
N ASP A 64 -4.08 -13.23 3.89
CA ASP A 64 -3.36 -14.50 3.94
C ASP A 64 -2.40 -14.70 2.74
N GLY A 65 -2.59 -13.94 1.65
CA GLY A 65 -1.82 -14.06 0.41
C GLY A 65 -0.78 -12.94 0.19
N PHE A 66 -0.66 -12.00 1.12
CA PHE A 66 0.16 -10.80 0.96
C PHE A 66 1.09 -10.61 2.15
N GLU A 67 2.38 -10.45 1.87
CA GLU A 67 3.44 -10.25 2.86
C GLU A 67 4.24 -8.99 2.57
N CYS A 68 4.70 -8.34 3.64
CA CYS A 68 5.67 -7.26 3.59
C CYS A 68 6.99 -7.78 4.17
N ASN A 69 8.02 -7.87 3.32
CA ASN A 69 9.34 -8.41 3.70
C ASN A 69 9.27 -9.80 4.37
N GLY A 70 8.43 -10.70 3.85
CA GLY A 70 8.25 -12.06 4.38
C GLY A 70 7.46 -12.15 5.68
N MET A 71 6.85 -11.04 6.14
CA MET A 71 5.96 -11.01 7.31
C MET A 71 4.53 -10.68 6.89
N SER A 72 3.55 -11.20 7.63
CA SER A 72 2.17 -10.70 7.49
C SER A 72 2.09 -9.21 7.81
N LEU A 73 1.09 -8.52 7.28
CA LEU A 73 0.99 -7.07 7.43
C LEU A 73 0.90 -6.62 8.90
N LEU A 74 0.33 -7.44 9.80
CA LEU A 74 0.29 -7.10 11.23
C LEU A 74 1.63 -7.30 11.92
N ARG A 75 2.34 -8.40 11.61
CA ARG A 75 3.70 -8.63 12.12
C ARG A 75 4.66 -7.54 11.63
N PHE A 76 4.57 -7.20 10.35
CA PHE A 76 5.32 -6.09 9.77
C PHE A 76 5.00 -4.74 10.43
N ALA A 77 3.72 -4.44 10.69
CA ALA A 77 3.35 -3.23 11.41
C ALA A 77 3.97 -3.19 12.82
N MET A 78 4.00 -4.32 13.53
CA MET A 78 4.66 -4.41 14.84
C MET A 78 6.18 -4.23 14.74
N ASP A 79 6.84 -4.92 13.82
CA ASP A 79 8.29 -4.80 13.54
C ASP A 79 8.71 -3.35 13.25
N LYS A 80 7.85 -2.60 12.55
CA LYS A 80 8.06 -1.17 12.25
C LYS A 80 7.56 -0.20 13.31
N ASN A 81 7.08 -0.69 14.46
CA ASN A 81 6.44 0.11 15.51
C ASN A 81 5.27 0.99 14.98
N ALA A 82 4.60 0.55 13.92
CA ALA A 82 3.50 1.24 13.25
C ALA A 82 2.16 0.96 13.93
N HIS A 83 2.05 1.32 15.21
CA HIS A 83 0.94 0.90 16.06
C HIS A 83 -0.43 1.40 15.60
N GLU A 84 -0.53 2.67 15.15
CA GLU A 84 -1.79 3.25 14.69
C GLU A 84 -2.32 2.52 13.44
N THR A 85 -1.41 2.21 12.52
CA THR A 85 -1.73 1.45 11.30
C THR A 85 -2.04 -0.01 11.64
N GLY A 86 -1.28 -0.62 12.54
CA GLY A 86 -1.51 -1.98 13.04
C GLY A 86 -2.89 -2.13 13.68
N GLU A 87 -3.31 -1.20 14.54
CA GLU A 87 -4.66 -1.18 15.11
C GLU A 87 -5.75 -1.11 14.03
N PHE A 88 -5.56 -0.24 13.03
CA PHE A 88 -6.50 -0.12 11.92
C PHE A 88 -6.62 -1.44 11.16
N ILE A 89 -5.48 -2.07 10.83
CA ILE A 89 -5.45 -3.36 10.14
C ILE A 89 -6.19 -4.41 10.98
N ALA A 90 -5.87 -4.53 12.28
CA ALA A 90 -6.52 -5.47 13.19
C ALA A 90 -8.05 -5.28 13.20
N LYS A 91 -8.53 -4.03 13.24
CA LYS A 91 -9.95 -3.67 13.19
C LYS A 91 -10.65 -4.02 11.85
N LYS A 92 -9.91 -4.26 10.77
CA LYS A 92 -10.47 -4.63 9.44
C LYS A 92 -10.52 -6.13 9.17
N LEU A 93 -9.73 -6.92 9.90
CA LEU A 93 -9.70 -8.37 9.76
C LEU A 93 -10.84 -9.06 10.51
N SER A 94 -11.15 -10.29 10.14
CA SER A 94 -12.14 -11.14 10.82
C SER A 94 -11.52 -11.80 12.05
N LYS A 95 -12.37 -12.22 13.02
CA LYS A 95 -11.90 -13.00 14.18
C LYS A 95 -11.19 -14.29 13.75
N LYS A 96 -11.68 -14.94 12.69
CA LYS A 96 -11.06 -16.14 12.12
C LYS A 96 -9.60 -15.89 11.71
N ILE A 97 -9.32 -14.79 10.99
CA ILE A 97 -7.95 -14.44 10.57
C ILE A 97 -7.08 -14.12 11.79
N LEU A 98 -7.60 -13.29 12.71
CA LEU A 98 -6.84 -12.85 13.89
C LEU A 98 -6.48 -13.98 14.86
N SER A 99 -7.28 -15.04 14.91
CA SER A 99 -7.05 -16.20 15.77
C SER A 99 -6.36 -17.38 15.05
N ALA A 100 -6.13 -17.30 13.73
CA ALA A 100 -5.49 -18.37 12.99
C ALA A 100 -3.96 -18.34 13.21
N PRO A 101 -3.31 -19.51 13.28
CA PRO A 101 -1.87 -19.61 13.09
C PRO A 101 -1.46 -19.17 11.69
N GLU A 102 -0.34 -18.47 11.56
CA GLU A 102 0.27 -18.17 10.26
C GLU A 102 1.19 -19.32 9.81
N LYS A 103 1.95 -19.12 8.73
CA LYS A 103 2.80 -20.15 8.08
C LYS A 103 3.82 -20.81 9.02
N ASP A 104 4.22 -20.12 10.09
CA ASP A 104 5.15 -20.61 11.10
C ASP A 104 4.46 -21.32 12.28
N GLY A 105 3.13 -21.53 12.21
CA GLY A 105 2.36 -22.18 13.26
C GLY A 105 2.06 -21.29 14.47
N GLN A 106 2.48 -20.03 14.46
CA GLN A 106 2.19 -19.07 15.54
C GLN A 106 1.00 -18.19 15.17
N THR A 107 0.13 -17.91 16.14
CA THR A 107 -0.81 -16.79 16.00
C THR A 107 -0.05 -15.47 15.99
N ILE A 108 -0.72 -14.39 15.53
CA ILE A 108 -0.11 -13.05 15.52
C ILE A 108 0.29 -12.62 16.95
N THR A 109 -0.49 -12.97 17.97
CA THR A 109 -0.19 -12.61 19.37
C THR A 109 0.96 -13.42 19.95
N GLN A 110 1.06 -14.71 19.64
CA GLN A 110 2.20 -15.56 20.05
C GLN A 110 3.51 -15.04 19.45
N TRP A 111 3.51 -14.73 18.15
CA TRP A 111 4.67 -14.12 17.50
C TRP A 111 5.03 -12.78 18.15
N ALA A 112 4.02 -11.95 18.46
CA ALA A 112 4.26 -10.65 19.08
C ALA A 112 4.92 -10.78 20.47
N GLU A 113 4.47 -11.70 21.31
CA GLU A 113 5.08 -11.98 22.61
C GLU A 113 6.54 -12.42 22.47
N ALA A 114 6.82 -13.37 21.57
CA ALA A 114 8.17 -13.88 21.33
C ALA A 114 9.15 -12.84 20.78
N ASN A 115 8.65 -11.78 20.12
CA ASN A 115 9.46 -10.74 19.48
C ASN A 115 9.41 -9.39 20.20
N GLY A 116 8.93 -9.34 21.46
CA GLY A 116 8.94 -8.11 22.27
C GLY A 116 7.84 -7.09 21.93
N HIS A 117 6.81 -7.49 21.18
CA HIS A 117 5.68 -6.64 20.78
C HIS A 117 4.38 -6.95 21.55
N GLY A 118 4.40 -7.87 22.52
CA GLY A 118 3.22 -8.32 23.28
C GLY A 118 2.45 -7.19 23.98
N GLY A 119 3.14 -6.13 24.40
CA GLY A 119 2.53 -4.94 25.03
C GLY A 119 2.06 -3.85 24.06
N SER A 120 2.13 -4.08 22.74
CA SER A 120 1.80 -3.05 21.76
C SER A 120 0.29 -2.77 21.66
N ALA A 121 -0.05 -1.55 21.26
CA ALA A 121 -1.45 -1.19 21.00
C ALA A 121 -2.09 -2.05 19.88
N THR A 122 -1.27 -2.54 18.95
CA THR A 122 -1.70 -3.50 17.93
C THR A 122 -2.16 -4.82 18.55
N VAL A 123 -1.41 -5.40 19.48
CA VAL A 123 -1.81 -6.64 20.18
C VAL A 123 -3.08 -6.41 21.00
N ALA A 124 -3.19 -5.29 21.71
CA ALA A 124 -4.41 -4.94 22.45
C ALA A 124 -5.64 -4.86 21.51
N ALA A 125 -5.49 -4.25 20.33
CA ALA A 125 -6.56 -4.20 19.34
C ALA A 125 -6.93 -5.59 18.80
N ILE A 126 -5.96 -6.47 18.58
CA ILE A 126 -6.21 -7.87 18.18
C ILE A 126 -7.01 -8.59 19.28
N GLN A 127 -6.56 -8.54 20.53
CA GLN A 127 -7.22 -9.17 21.68
C GLN A 127 -8.66 -8.69 21.83
N SER A 128 -8.93 -7.40 21.66
CA SER A 128 -10.29 -6.84 21.73
C SER A 128 -11.26 -7.39 20.66
N ARG A 129 -10.73 -7.95 19.57
CA ARG A 129 -11.52 -8.50 18.45
C ARG A 129 -11.74 -10.00 18.56
N ILE A 130 -10.85 -10.70 19.26
CA ILE A 130 -10.89 -12.17 19.43
C ILE A 130 -11.51 -12.59 20.75
N ASN A 131 -11.56 -11.72 21.75
CA ASN A 131 -12.28 -11.98 22.99
C ASN A 131 -13.80 -11.91 22.80
#